data_AF-A0A8C5IBX3-F1
#
_entry.id   AF-A0A8C5IBX3-F1
#
_cell.length_a   1.000
_cell.length_b   1.000
_cell.length_c   1.000
_cell.angle_alpha   90.00
_cell.angle_beta   90.00
_cell.angle_gamma   90.00
#
_symmetry.space_group_name_H-M   'P 1'
#
loop_
_entity.id
_entity.type
_entity.pdbx_description
1 polymer ?
#
loop_
_entity_poly.entity_id
_entity_poly.type
_entity_poly.pdbx_seq_one_letter_code
_entity_poly.pdbx_strand_id
1 'polypeptide(L)'
;MAAELRLRLAEPLQLVARRNEKSGVELSRFVAKQVWTQQDRQCILNTFAQLLLDKECTLLIGRQLRPILLDLLERNAEAIKAGGQINHDRHERLCVAMSKLLADHPDVMP
;
A
#
# COMPACT_ATOMS: atom_id res chain seq x y z
N MET A 1 -10.49 17.89 0.36
CA MET A 1 -9.46 16.90 0.77
C MET A 1 -9.99 15.50 1.08
N ALA A 2 -11.05 15.30 1.90
CA ALA A 2 -11.54 13.95 2.24
C ALA A 2 -12.16 13.16 1.06
N ALA A 3 -12.91 13.82 0.18
CA ALA A 3 -13.53 13.20 -0.98
C ALA A 3 -12.51 12.78 -2.05
N GLU A 4 -11.38 13.47 -2.12
CA GLU A 4 -10.39 13.28 -3.18
C GLU A 4 -9.54 12.02 -2.98
N LEU A 5 -9.17 11.71 -1.74
CA LEU A 5 -8.55 10.43 -1.40
C LEU A 5 -9.47 9.24 -1.71
N ARG A 6 -10.76 9.37 -1.43
CA ARG A 6 -11.74 8.32 -1.75
C ARG A 6 -11.84 8.08 -3.25
N LEU A 7 -11.96 9.14 -4.05
CA LEU A 7 -12.03 9.04 -5.50
C LEU A 7 -10.76 8.39 -6.09
N ARG A 8 -9.58 8.78 -5.58
CA ARG A 8 -8.30 8.24 -6.06
C ARG A 8 -8.03 6.79 -5.64
N LEU A 9 -8.55 6.38 -4.48
CA LEU A 9 -8.25 5.06 -3.92
C LEU A 9 -9.36 4.03 -4.14
N ALA A 10 -10.60 4.42 -4.46
CA ALA A 10 -11.71 3.46 -4.57
C ALA A 10 -11.46 2.35 -5.60
N GLU A 11 -10.99 2.70 -6.80
CA GLU A 11 -10.70 1.73 -7.86
C GLU A 11 -9.48 0.86 -7.55
N PRO A 12 -8.30 1.41 -7.16
CA PRO A 12 -7.19 0.61 -6.66
C PRO A 12 -7.60 -0.34 -5.52
N LEU A 13 -8.43 0.13 -4.60
CA LEU A 13 -8.87 -0.64 -3.44
C LEU A 13 -9.76 -1.82 -3.84
N GLN A 14 -10.65 -1.65 -4.82
CA GLN A 14 -11.44 -2.75 -5.37
C GLN A 14 -10.57 -3.77 -6.13
N LEU A 15 -9.63 -3.30 -6.95
CA LEU A 15 -8.73 -4.17 -7.71
C LEU A 15 -7.85 -5.03 -6.78
N VAL A 16 -7.29 -4.40 -5.75
CA VAL A 16 -6.47 -5.07 -4.75
C VAL A 16 -7.30 -6.03 -3.89
N ALA A 17 -8.52 -5.64 -3.50
CA ALA A 17 -9.40 -6.50 -2.72
C ALA A 17 -9.78 -7.81 -3.45
N ARG A 18 -9.83 -7.80 -4.78
CA ARG A 18 -10.07 -9.01 -5.58
C ARG A 18 -8.86 -9.92 -5.73
N ARG A 19 -7.65 -9.38 -5.49
CA ARG A 19 -6.38 -10.10 -5.71
C ARG A 19 -5.80 -10.70 -4.45
N ASN A 20 -6.23 -10.24 -3.27
CA ASN A 20 -5.78 -10.77 -2.00
C ASN A 20 -6.99 -11.13 -1.14
N GLU A 21 -7.25 -12.43 -0.91
CA GLU A 21 -8.43 -12.88 -0.16
C GLU A 21 -8.40 -12.42 1.31
N LYS A 22 -7.22 -12.42 1.95
CA LYS A 22 -7.07 -12.03 3.37
C LYS A 22 -7.32 -10.55 3.58
N SER A 23 -6.65 -9.69 2.82
CA SER A 23 -6.83 -8.24 2.92
C SER A 23 -8.10 -7.78 2.20
N GLY A 24 -8.65 -8.59 1.29
CA GLY A 24 -9.82 -8.26 0.49
C GLY A 24 -11.09 -8.09 1.31
N VAL A 25 -11.28 -8.88 2.38
CA VAL A 25 -12.40 -8.69 3.31
C VAL A 25 -12.29 -7.35 4.02
N GLU A 26 -11.11 -7.01 4.53
CA GLU A 26 -10.88 -5.73 5.20
C GLU A 26 -10.99 -4.54 4.25
N LEU A 27 -10.49 -4.66 3.01
CA LEU A 27 -10.58 -3.60 2.02
C LEU A 27 -12.03 -3.42 1.53
N SER A 28 -12.76 -4.51 1.29
CA SER A 28 -14.17 -4.45 0.85
C SER A 28 -15.07 -3.68 1.82
N ARG A 29 -14.79 -3.75 3.13
CA ARG A 29 -15.52 -2.97 4.14
C ARG A 29 -15.37 -1.45 3.93
N PHE A 30 -14.20 -1.01 3.44
CA PHE A 30 -13.94 0.40 3.18
C PHE A 30 -14.56 0.88 1.87
N VAL A 31 -14.68 0.00 0.85
CA VAL A 31 -15.41 0.31 -0.38
C VAL A 31 -16.88 0.64 -0.07
N ALA A 32 -17.50 -0.13 0.83
CA ALA A 32 -18.92 -0.01 1.16
C ALA A 32 -19.26 1.25 1.99
N LYS A 33 -18.33 1.77 2.81
CA LYS A 33 -18.54 3.02 3.57
C LYS A 33 -18.68 4.19 2.61
N GLN A 34 -19.52 5.19 2.89
CA GLN A 34 -19.61 6.43 2.09
C GLN A 34 -18.59 7.51 2.50
N VAL A 35 -18.23 7.55 3.78
CA VAL A 35 -17.26 8.51 4.34
C VAL A 35 -16.16 7.73 5.07
N TRP A 36 -14.91 8.12 4.85
CA TRP A 36 -13.76 7.55 5.57
C TRP A 36 -13.30 8.49 6.67
N THR A 37 -13.31 7.97 7.90
CA THR A 37 -12.70 8.63 9.06
C THR A 37 -11.18 8.69 8.92
N GLN A 38 -10.50 9.46 9.77
CA GLN A 38 -9.05 9.48 9.81
C GLN A 38 -8.47 8.08 10.12
N GLN A 39 -9.12 7.34 11.02
CA GLN A 39 -8.71 5.97 11.36
C GLN A 39 -8.89 5.01 10.18
N ASP A 40 -10.00 5.12 9.43
CA ASP A 40 -10.21 4.30 8.23
C ASP A 40 -9.08 4.54 7.21
N ARG A 41 -8.70 5.80 6.99
CA ARG A 41 -7.62 6.16 6.05
C ARG A 41 -6.28 5.57 6.48
N GLN A 42 -5.92 5.71 7.75
CA GLN A 42 -4.68 5.12 8.26
C GLN A 42 -4.71 3.59 8.15
N CYS A 43 -5.85 2.95 8.42
CA CYS A 43 -5.99 1.51 8.23
C CYS A 43 -5.78 1.11 6.76
N ILE A 44 -6.43 1.80 5.83
CA ILE A 44 -6.29 1.55 4.39
C ILE A 44 -4.83 1.71 3.94
N LEU A 45 -4.18 2.82 4.32
CA LEU A 45 -2.79 3.08 3.95
C LEU A 45 -1.84 2.02 4.54
N ASN A 46 -2.07 1.60 5.78
CA ASN A 46 -1.28 0.53 6.40
C ASN A 46 -1.50 -0.82 5.70
N THR A 47 -2.74 -1.15 5.31
CA THR A 47 -3.02 -2.36 4.53
C THR A 47 -2.33 -2.30 3.17
N PHE A 48 -2.37 -1.17 2.46
CA PHE A 48 -1.65 -1.01 1.20
C PHE A 48 -0.14 -1.08 1.36
N ALA A 49 0.42 -0.50 2.42
CA ALA A 49 1.85 -0.60 2.72
C ALA A 49 2.27 -2.06 2.94
N GLN A 50 1.46 -2.86 3.64
CA GLN A 50 1.73 -4.29 3.81
C GLN A 50 1.62 -5.06 2.49
N LEU A 51 0.59 -4.79 1.69
CA LEU A 51 0.39 -5.44 0.39
C LEU A 51 1.45 -5.03 -0.64
N LEU A 52 2.07 -3.86 -0.50
CA LEU A 52 3.19 -3.46 -1.35
C LEU A 52 4.37 -4.45 -1.22
N LEU A 53 4.59 -4.98 -0.01
CA LEU A 53 5.63 -5.96 0.28
C LEU A 53 5.23 -7.40 -0.09
N ASP A 54 3.97 -7.61 -0.47
CA ASP A 54 3.48 -8.92 -0.90
C ASP A 54 3.86 -9.19 -2.36
N LYS A 55 4.48 -10.34 -2.61
CA LYS A 55 5.03 -10.73 -3.92
C LYS A 55 4.02 -10.70 -5.06
N GLU A 56 2.73 -10.91 -4.77
CA GLU A 56 1.65 -10.98 -5.77
C GLU A 56 1.02 -9.60 -6.01
N CYS A 57 1.16 -8.69 -5.04
CA CYS A 57 0.52 -7.38 -5.08
C CYS A 57 1.49 -6.22 -5.38
N THR A 58 2.82 -6.38 -5.19
CA THR A 58 3.81 -5.31 -5.35
C THR A 58 3.62 -4.46 -6.62
N LEU A 59 3.58 -5.11 -7.80
CA LEU A 59 3.49 -4.39 -9.08
C LEU A 59 2.10 -3.77 -9.30
N LEU A 60 1.05 -4.44 -8.84
CA LEU A 60 -0.32 -3.91 -8.91
C LEU A 60 -0.44 -2.64 -8.07
N ILE A 61 0.05 -2.68 -6.83
CA ILE A 61 0.10 -1.53 -5.92
C ILE A 61 0.95 -0.42 -6.54
N GLY A 62 2.15 -0.74 -7.03
CA GLY A 62 3.03 0.22 -7.71
C GLY A 62 2.36 0.97 -8.85
N ARG A 63 1.59 0.25 -9.69
CA ARG A 63 0.88 0.83 -10.85
C ARG A 63 -0.34 1.65 -10.46
N GLN A 64 -1.16 1.13 -9.55
CA GLN A 64 -2.46 1.70 -9.20
C GLN A 64 -2.34 2.85 -8.19
N LEU A 65 -1.33 2.79 -7.33
CA LEU A 65 -1.12 3.74 -6.23
C LEU A 65 0.12 4.61 -6.43
N ARG A 66 0.55 4.83 -7.69
CA ARG A 66 1.72 5.70 -8.02
C ARG A 66 1.75 7.02 -7.25
N PRO A 67 0.64 7.81 -7.17
CA PRO A 67 0.69 9.13 -6.53
C PRO A 67 0.98 9.08 -5.03
N ILE A 68 0.79 7.93 -4.39
CA ILE A 68 1.03 7.73 -2.95
C ILE A 68 2.08 6.65 -2.69
N LEU A 69 2.77 6.15 -3.73
CA LEU A 69 3.71 5.03 -3.59
C LEU A 69 4.85 5.38 -2.63
N LEU A 70 5.35 6.62 -2.71
CA LEU A 70 6.39 7.11 -1.82
C LEU A 70 5.92 7.10 -0.35
N ASP A 71 4.69 7.57 -0.06
CA ASP A 71 4.10 7.50 1.29
C ASP A 71 3.99 6.05 1.78
N LEU A 72 3.65 5.09 0.91
CA LEU A 72 3.62 3.66 1.27
C LEU A 72 5.01 3.07 1.55
N LEU A 73 6.04 3.48 0.80
CA LEU A 73 7.43 3.06 1.02
C LEU A 73 7.98 3.64 2.33
N GLU A 74 7.74 4.94 2.58
CA GLU A 74 8.13 5.62 3.82
C GLU A 74 7.48 4.98 5.04
N ARG A 75 6.17 4.70 4.99
CA ARG A 75 5.47 3.96 6.07
C ARG A 75 6.10 2.61 6.37
N ASN A 76 6.51 1.87 5.34
CA ASN A 76 7.22 0.60 5.54
C ASN A 76 8.59 0.81 6.18
N ALA A 77 9.36 1.80 5.72
CA ALA A 77 10.67 2.13 6.28
C ALA A 77 10.58 2.56 7.76
N GLU A 78 9.58 3.36 8.11
CA GLU A 78 9.27 3.74 9.49
C GLU A 78 8.87 2.52 10.34
N ALA A 79 7.98 1.68 9.82
CA ALA A 79 7.52 0.48 10.52
C ALA A 79 8.66 -0.53 10.78
N ILE A 80 9.67 -0.58 9.92
CA ILE A 80 10.88 -1.40 10.12
C ILE A 80 11.77 -0.83 11.23
N LYS A 81 11.83 0.50 11.37
CA LYS A 81 12.66 1.20 12.37
C LYS A 81 12.00 1.30 13.75
N ALA A 82 10.68 1.34 13.82
CA ALA A 82 9.92 1.57 15.05
C ALA A 82 10.07 0.47 16.13
N GLY A 83 10.60 -0.71 15.78
CA GLY A 83 10.73 -1.85 16.70
C GLY A 83 11.97 -1.85 17.59
N GLY A 84 12.84 -0.83 17.56
CA GLY A 84 14.13 -0.82 18.27
C GLY A 84 15.18 -1.78 17.70
N GLN A 85 14.76 -2.76 16.90
CA GLN A 85 15.55 -3.64 16.05
C GLN A 85 14.94 -3.69 14.65
N ILE A 86 15.80 -3.77 13.63
CA ILE A 86 15.37 -3.86 12.23
C ILE A 86 14.75 -5.25 12.01
N ASN A 87 13.48 -5.28 11.61
CA ASN A 87 12.88 -6.51 11.12
C ASN A 87 13.49 -6.86 9.75
N HIS A 88 14.46 -7.78 9.75
CA HIS A 88 15.22 -8.14 8.55
C HIS A 88 14.36 -8.73 7.42
N ASP A 89 13.35 -9.54 7.73
CA ASP A 89 12.42 -10.07 6.71
C ASP A 89 11.62 -8.95 6.03
N ARG A 90 11.08 -8.01 6.82
CA ARG A 90 10.38 -6.84 6.24
C ARG A 90 11.32 -5.94 5.44
N HIS A 91 12.53 -5.73 5.94
CA HIS A 91 13.55 -4.95 5.24
C HIS A 91 13.91 -5.59 3.90
N GLU A 92 14.14 -6.90 3.86
CA GLU A 92 14.42 -7.64 2.62
C GLU A 92 13.25 -7.53 1.64
N ARG A 93 12.01 -7.76 2.10
CA ARG A 93 10.82 -7.61 1.26
C ARG A 93 10.67 -6.19 0.71
N LEU A 94 10.99 -5.17 1.49
CA LEU A 94 11.01 -3.77 1.04
C LEU A 94 12.04 -3.55 -0.05
N CYS A 95 13.28 -4.03 0.14
CA CYS A 95 14.32 -3.94 -0.89
C CYS A 95 13.91 -4.66 -2.18
N VAL A 96 13.35 -5.88 -2.08
CA VAL A 96 12.86 -6.63 -3.23
C VAL A 96 11.72 -5.90 -3.93
N ALA A 97 10.78 -5.34 -3.18
CA ALA A 97 9.66 -4.58 -3.73
C ALA A 97 10.17 -3.34 -4.48
N MET A 98 11.07 -2.56 -3.87
CA MET A 98 11.69 -1.40 -4.51
C MET A 98 12.40 -1.76 -5.82
N SER A 99 13.22 -2.81 -5.83
CA SER A 99 13.90 -3.26 -7.03
C SER A 99 12.94 -3.63 -8.16
N LYS A 100 11.82 -4.31 -7.82
CA LYS A 100 10.77 -4.64 -8.79
C LYS A 100 10.07 -3.40 -9.34
N LEU A 101 9.78 -2.42 -8.47
CA LEU A 101 9.14 -1.18 -8.86
C LEU A 101 10.02 -0.36 -9.79
N LEU A 102 11.31 -0.21 -9.46
CA LEU A 102 12.29 0.50 -10.30
C LEU A 102 12.45 -0.14 -11.68
N ALA A 103 12.40 -1.46 -11.76
CA ALA A 103 12.50 -2.18 -13.03
C ALA A 103 11.24 -2.05 -13.89
N ASP A 104 10.05 -2.01 -13.28
CA ASP A 104 8.77 -1.89 -13.98
C ASP A 104 8.49 -0.43 -14.39
N HIS A 105 8.80 0.52 -13.50
CA HIS A 105 8.56 1.95 -13.67
C HIS A 105 9.74 2.75 -13.06
N PRO A 106 10.76 3.09 -13.85
CA PRO A 106 11.92 3.81 -13.35
C PRO A 106 11.60 5.26 -12.96
N ASP A 107 10.47 5.79 -13.43
CA ASP A 107 9.99 7.17 -13.18
C ASP A 107 9.40 7.39 -11.78
N VAL A 108 9.25 6.33 -10.98
CA VAL A 108 8.53 6.38 -9.70
C VAL A 108 9.45 6.61 -8.50
N MET A 109 10.77 6.58 -8.71
CA MET A 109 11.76 7.02 -7.72
C MET A 109 12.46 8.27 -8.28
N PRO A 110 12.52 9.36 -7.49
CA PRO A 110 13.20 10.60 -7.90
C PRO A 110 14.72 10.44 -7.98
#